data_AF-A0A4Q3BZD4-F1
#
_entry.id   AF-A0A4Q3BZD4-F1
#
_cell.length_a   1.000
_cell.length_b   1.000
_cell.length_c   1.000
_cell.angle_alpha   90.00
_cell.angle_beta   90.00
_cell.angle_gamma   90.00
#
_symmetry.space_group_name_H-M   'P 1'
#
loop_
_entity.id
_entity.type
_entity.pdbx_description
1 polymer ?
#
loop_
_entity_poly.entity_id
_entity_poly.type
_entity_poly.pdbx_seq_one_letter_code
_entity_poly.pdbx_strand_id
1 'polypeptide(L)'
;VAGHDIVDAKAADSALNRLEVDALGLDAMDRRYLHMIADIYRGGPVGVETLAAGLSEPRDTIEEVIEPYLIQLGLIARTARGRCLNSRGWKHLGLNPPPEAGQDGLFDGV
;
A
#
# COMPACT_ATOMS: atom_id res chain seq x y z
N VAL A 1 30.46 -17.43 4.15
CA VAL A 1 29.37 -17.90 3.26
C VAL A 1 28.59 -18.94 4.05
N ALA A 2 27.37 -18.62 4.49
CA ALA A 2 26.58 -19.53 5.33
C ALA A 2 25.69 -20.38 4.41
N GLY A 3 26.13 -21.62 4.17
CA GLY A 3 25.41 -22.61 3.39
C GLY A 3 24.19 -23.14 4.14
N HIS A 4 23.06 -23.21 3.44
CA HIS A 4 21.92 -24.03 3.79
C HIS A 4 21.45 -24.72 2.50
N ASP A 5 21.53 -26.05 2.49
CA ASP A 5 21.26 -26.94 1.34
C ASP A 5 19.75 -27.26 1.18
N ILE A 6 18.88 -26.63 1.99
CA ILE A 6 17.44 -26.91 2.03
C ILE A 6 16.69 -25.60 2.25
N VAL A 7 15.91 -25.19 1.24
CA VAL A 7 15.03 -24.01 1.31
C VAL A 7 13.75 -24.43 2.04
N ASP A 8 13.78 -24.36 3.37
CA ASP A 8 12.61 -24.67 4.20
C ASP A 8 11.65 -23.46 4.23
N ALA A 9 10.33 -23.69 4.24
CA ALA A 9 9.33 -22.63 4.23
C ALA A 9 9.53 -21.65 5.41
N LYS A 10 10.01 -22.14 6.56
CA LYS A 10 10.36 -21.30 7.73
C LYS A 10 11.59 -20.42 7.51
N ALA A 11 12.57 -20.89 6.75
CA ALA A 11 13.78 -20.13 6.44
C ALA A 11 13.48 -19.04 5.39
N ALA A 12 12.63 -19.36 4.41
CA ALA A 12 12.10 -18.37 3.46
C ALA A 12 11.25 -17.31 4.18
N ASP A 13 10.36 -17.71 5.10
CA ASP A 13 9.52 -16.82 5.90
C ASP A 13 10.37 -15.86 6.77
N SER A 14 11.40 -16.38 7.44
CA SER A 14 12.32 -15.55 8.24
C SER A 14 13.21 -14.63 7.40
N ALA A 15 13.49 -14.97 6.13
CA ALA A 15 14.21 -14.11 5.20
C ALA A 15 13.29 -13.02 4.60
N LEU A 16 12.04 -13.36 4.27
CA LEU A 16 11.00 -12.45 3.78
C LEU A 16 10.60 -11.41 4.84
N ASN A 17 10.46 -11.83 6.09
CA ASN A 17 10.19 -10.94 7.23
C ASN A 17 11.36 -9.97 7.51
N ARG A 18 12.57 -10.32 7.07
CA ARG A 18 13.81 -9.56 7.26
C ARG A 18 14.19 -8.70 6.05
N LEU A 19 13.61 -9.02 4.89
CA LEU A 19 13.67 -8.25 3.65
C LEU A 19 12.60 -7.16 3.59
N GLU A 20 11.73 -7.09 4.60
CA GLU A 20 10.56 -6.23 4.58
C GLU A 20 9.84 -6.44 3.22
N VAL A 21 9.40 -7.66 2.92
CA VAL A 21 8.51 -7.90 1.76
C VAL A 21 7.20 -8.39 2.33
N ASP A 22 6.13 -7.63 2.10
CA ASP A 22 4.84 -7.96 2.69
C ASP A 22 4.26 -9.20 1.99
N ALA A 23 3.29 -9.88 2.62
CA ALA A 23 2.70 -11.12 2.10
C ALA A 23 2.06 -10.98 0.71
N LEU A 24 1.83 -9.73 0.26
CA LEU A 24 1.31 -9.36 -1.05
C LEU A 24 2.38 -9.09 -2.11
N GLY A 25 3.68 -9.22 -1.77
CA GLY A 25 4.79 -8.95 -2.69
C GLY A 25 5.11 -7.46 -2.84
N LEU A 26 4.66 -6.63 -1.90
CA LEU A 26 4.90 -5.18 -1.90
C LEU A 26 6.33 -4.89 -1.44
N ASP A 27 6.99 -4.01 -2.18
CA ASP A 27 8.35 -3.59 -1.87
C ASP A 27 8.36 -2.53 -0.75
N ALA A 28 9.54 -2.22 -0.22
CA ALA A 28 9.71 -1.20 0.81
C ALA A 28 9.19 0.18 0.37
N MET A 29 9.29 0.50 -0.92
CA MET A 29 8.78 1.75 -1.49
C MET A 29 7.25 1.82 -1.46
N ASP A 30 6.58 0.72 -1.84
CA ASP A 30 5.12 0.62 -1.83
C ASP A 30 4.55 0.76 -0.41
N ARG A 31 5.18 0.10 0.56
CA ARG A 31 4.77 0.24 1.96
C ARG A 31 4.98 1.65 2.48
N ARG A 32 6.09 2.31 2.13
CA ARG A 32 6.29 3.73 2.48
C ARG A 32 5.23 4.62 1.87
N TYR A 33 4.82 4.36 0.63
CA TYR A 33 3.73 5.07 -0.03
C TYR A 33 2.42 4.91 0.75
N LEU A 34 2.02 3.66 1.04
CA LEU A 34 0.78 3.37 1.77
C LEU A 34 0.81 3.93 3.19
N HIS A 35 1.93 3.79 3.90
CA HIS A 35 2.12 4.28 5.26
C HIS A 35 2.08 5.81 5.30
N MET A 36 2.65 6.51 4.33
CA MET A 36 2.59 7.96 4.24
C MET A 36 1.14 8.45 4.10
N ILE A 37 0.33 7.79 3.28
CA ILE A 37 -1.10 8.13 3.12
C ILE A 37 -1.89 7.83 4.40
N ALA A 38 -1.62 6.70 5.05
CA ALA A 38 -2.32 6.30 6.27
C ALA A 38 -1.95 7.16 7.49
N ASP A 39 -0.66 7.43 7.69
CA ASP A 39 -0.14 8.12 8.88
C ASP A 39 -0.34 9.64 8.79
N ILE A 40 0.09 10.25 7.68
CA ILE A 40 0.06 11.71 7.52
C ILE A 40 -1.35 12.18 7.15
N TYR A 41 -2.03 11.47 6.24
CA TYR A 41 -3.29 11.91 5.66
C TYR A 41 -4.51 11.13 6.15
N ARG A 42 -4.33 10.19 7.08
CA ARG A 42 -5.40 9.33 7.63
C ARG A 42 -6.33 8.77 6.54
N GLY A 43 -5.76 8.36 5.40
CA GLY A 43 -6.50 7.75 4.30
C GLY A 43 -6.83 8.65 3.11
N GLY A 44 -6.43 9.93 3.14
CA GLY A 44 -6.52 10.85 2.00
C GLY A 44 -7.72 11.81 2.03
N PRO A 45 -7.88 12.67 1.01
CA PRO A 45 -7.21 12.67 -0.29
C PRO A 45 -5.83 13.35 -0.28
N VAL A 46 -4.84 12.73 -0.93
CA VAL A 46 -3.48 13.29 -1.07
C VAL A 46 -3.10 13.54 -2.54
N GLY A 47 -2.34 14.61 -2.78
CA GLY A 47 -1.78 14.91 -4.10
C GLY A 47 -0.55 14.06 -4.42
N VAL A 48 -0.37 13.70 -5.69
CA VAL A 48 0.84 12.98 -6.14
C VAL A 48 2.10 13.79 -5.91
N GLU A 49 2.03 15.12 -6.02
CA GLU A 49 3.18 15.99 -5.77
C GLU A 49 3.66 15.90 -4.33
N THR A 50 2.72 15.76 -3.39
CA THR A 50 3.02 15.62 -1.96
C THR A 50 3.63 14.26 -1.66
N LEU A 51 3.13 13.20 -2.30
CA LEU A 51 3.71 11.87 -2.22
C LEU A 51 5.10 11.82 -2.83
N ALA A 52 5.29 12.42 -4.00
CA ALA A 52 6.57 12.54 -4.68
C ALA A 52 7.61 13.25 -3.80
N ALA A 53 7.21 14.37 -3.18
CA ALA A 53 8.07 15.09 -2.24
C ALA A 53 8.43 14.26 -0.99
N GLY A 54 7.45 13.53 -0.46
CA GLY A 54 7.64 12.71 0.74
C GLY A 54 8.46 11.43 0.51
N LEU A 55 8.35 10.84 -0.68
CA LEU A 55 9.10 9.64 -1.08
C LEU A 55 10.44 9.96 -1.75
N SER A 56 10.68 11.24 -2.07
CA SER A 56 11.84 11.69 -2.88
C SER A 56 11.93 10.99 -4.24
N GLU A 57 10.77 10.63 -4.80
CA GLU A 57 10.65 9.89 -6.05
C GLU A 57 9.82 10.73 -7.04
N PRO A 58 10.18 10.76 -8.33
CA PRO A 58 9.42 11.54 -9.31
C PRO A 58 7.99 11.02 -9.44
N ARG A 59 7.04 11.96 -9.59
CA ARG A 59 5.61 11.65 -9.75
C ARG A 59 5.33 10.69 -10.90
N ASP A 60 6.08 10.81 -12.00
CA ASP A 60 5.91 9.96 -13.18
C ASP A 60 6.23 8.50 -12.84
N THR A 61 7.31 8.23 -12.10
CA THR A 61 7.61 6.87 -11.60
C THR A 61 6.49 6.34 -10.71
N ILE A 62 5.97 7.18 -9.82
CA ILE A 62 4.88 6.78 -8.94
C ILE A 62 3.62 6.42 -9.75
N GLU A 63 3.19 7.27 -10.68
CA GLU A 63 1.96 7.06 -11.46
C GLU A 63 2.10 5.95 -12.52
N GLU A 64 3.27 5.80 -13.12
CA GLU A 64 3.47 4.85 -14.23
C GLU A 64 3.96 3.47 -13.77
N VAL A 65 4.67 3.40 -12.63
CA VAL A 65 5.28 2.15 -12.14
C VAL A 65 4.58 1.62 -10.90
N ILE A 66 4.33 2.47 -9.90
CA ILE A 66 3.89 2.05 -8.56
C ILE A 66 2.35 1.95 -8.45
N GLU A 67 1.66 3.03 -8.81
CA GLU A 67 0.20 3.13 -8.74
C GLU A 67 -0.56 2.00 -9.47
N PRO A 68 -0.18 1.53 -10.69
CA PRO A 68 -0.95 0.49 -11.37
C PRO A 68 -1.05 -0.79 -10.55
N TYR A 69 0.01 -1.19 -9.85
CA TYR A 69 0.01 -2.38 -9.01
C TYR A 69 -0.84 -2.19 -7.75
N LEU A 70 -0.68 -1.06 -7.06
CA LEU A 70 -1.44 -0.73 -5.85
C LEU A 70 -2.94 -0.59 -6.11
N ILE A 71 -3.33 -0.02 -7.26
CA ILE A 71 -4.71 0.09 -7.70
C ILE A 71 -5.27 -1.29 -8.05
N GLN A 72 -4.49 -2.13 -8.75
CA GLN A 72 -4.92 -3.49 -9.12
C GLN A 72 -5.17 -4.38 -7.90
N LEU A 73 -4.37 -4.25 -6.85
CA LEU A 73 -4.61 -4.91 -5.56
C LEU A 73 -5.80 -4.32 -4.79
N GLY A 74 -6.25 -3.13 -5.18
CA GLY A 74 -7.34 -2.39 -4.53
C GLY A 74 -6.92 -1.76 -3.20
N LEU A 75 -5.63 -1.48 -3.01
CA LEU A 75 -5.09 -0.84 -1.80
C LEU A 75 -5.30 0.67 -1.83
N ILE A 76 -5.26 1.26 -3.03
CA ILE A 76 -5.45 2.71 -3.25
C ILE A 76 -6.53 2.96 -4.30
N ALA A 77 -7.18 4.12 -4.21
CA ALA A 77 -8.13 4.60 -5.20
C ALA A 77 -7.71 5.99 -5.71
N ARG A 78 -7.70 6.15 -7.03
CA ARG A 78 -7.51 7.45 -7.68
C ARG A 78 -8.85 8.19 -7.73
N THR A 79 -8.92 9.34 -7.07
CA THR A 79 -10.11 10.20 -7.06
C THR A 79 -9.80 11.56 -7.67
N ALA A 80 -10.83 12.32 -8.03
CA ALA A 80 -10.66 13.69 -8.56
C ALA A 80 -9.98 14.65 -7.56
N ARG A 81 -9.99 14.32 -6.26
CA ARG A 81 -9.35 15.12 -5.20
C ARG A 81 -7.94 14.65 -4.85
N GLY A 82 -7.51 13.49 -5.35
CA GLY A 82 -6.22 12.89 -5.00
C GLY A 82 -6.31 11.37 -4.81
N ARG A 83 -5.30 10.80 -4.17
CA ARG A 83 -5.23 9.38 -3.86
C ARG A 83 -5.75 9.13 -2.46
N CYS A 84 -6.63 8.16 -2.35
CA CYS A 84 -7.20 7.71 -1.09
C CYS A 84 -6.81 6.25 -0.83
N LEU A 85 -6.62 5.92 0.44
CA LEU A 85 -6.35 4.55 0.86
C LEU A 85 -7.68 3.79 1.03
N ASN A 86 -7.81 2.64 0.39
CA ASN A 86 -8.99 1.79 0.53
C ASN A 86 -8.93 0.97 1.83
N SER A 87 -10.08 0.40 2.24
CA SER A 87 -10.19 -0.47 3.42
C SER A 87 -9.23 -1.66 3.38
N ARG A 88 -8.88 -2.17 2.19
CA ARG A 88 -7.83 -3.19 2.02
C ARG A 88 -6.44 -2.68 2.36
N GLY A 89 -6.10 -1.45 1.96
CA GLY A 89 -4.85 -0.79 2.31
C GLY A 89 -4.70 -0.57 3.82
N TRP A 90 -5.79 -0.17 4.49
CA TRP A 90 -5.85 -0.07 5.95
C TRP A 90 -5.61 -1.42 6.64
N LYS A 91 -6.35 -2.46 6.21
CA LYS A 91 -6.22 -3.81 6.75
C LYS A 91 -4.81 -4.37 6.55
N HIS A 92 -4.20 -4.07 5.40
CA HIS A 92 -2.84 -4.47 5.09
C HIS A 92 -1.80 -3.84 6.02
N LEU A 93 -1.95 -2.54 6.30
CA LEU A 93 -1.09 -1.84 7.26
C LEU A 93 -1.35 -2.22 8.72
N GLY A 94 -2.35 -3.07 9.00
CA GLY A 94 -2.78 -3.40 10.36
C GLY A 94 -3.38 -2.20 11.11
N LEU A 95 -3.76 -1.14 10.39
CA LEU A 95 -4.34 0.08 10.94
C LEU A 95 -5.86 0.02 10.85
N ASN A 96 -6.54 0.49 11.91
CA ASN A 96 -8.00 0.60 11.88
C ASN A 96 -8.39 1.72 10.91
N PRO A 97 -9.25 1.43 9.91
CA PRO A 97 -9.78 2.48 9.05
C PRO A 97 -10.53 3.51 9.92
N PRO A 98 -10.39 4.82 9.63
CA PRO A 98 -11.28 5.82 10.22
C PRO A 98 -12.73 5.44 9.87
N PRO A 99 -13.70 5.71 10.77
CA PRO A 99 -15.11 5.43 10.51
C PRO A 99 -15.48 6.07 9.17
N GLU A 100 -15.91 5.24 8.22
CA GLU A 100 -16.09 5.58 6.82
C GLU A 100 -16.94 6.85 6.67
N ALA A 101 -16.35 7.90 6.10
CA ALA A 101 -17.12 9.02 5.57
C ALA A 101 -17.72 8.61 4.22
N GLY A 102 -18.72 7.72 4.27
CA GLY A 102 -19.71 7.50 3.22
C GLY A 102 -19.27 6.60 2.07
N GLN A 103 -19.49 5.30 2.21
CA GLN A 103 -20.01 4.44 1.14
C GLN A 103 -20.78 3.25 1.73
N ASP A 104 -21.70 3.57 2.63
CA ASP A 104 -22.78 2.67 3.05
C ASP A 104 -23.86 2.71 1.95
N GLY A 105 -24.07 1.58 1.25
CA GLY A 105 -25.33 1.31 0.54
C GLY A 105 -25.37 1.51 -0.99
N LEU A 106 -24.60 0.75 -1.78
CA LEU A 106 -24.89 0.66 -3.23
C LEU A 106 -25.03 -0.75 -3.82
N PHE A 107 -24.93 -1.82 -3.03
CA PHE A 107 -25.17 -3.19 -3.52
C PHE A 107 -25.92 -4.04 -2.48
N ASP A 108 -27.13 -3.62 -2.15
CA ASP A 108 -28.17 -4.54 -1.65
C ASP A 108 -29.35 -4.44 -2.63
N GLY A 109 -29.52 -5.47 -3.46
CA GLY A 109 -30.68 -5.59 -4.35
C GLY A 109 -30.36 -5.95 -5.81
N VAL A 110 -30.03 -7.21 -6.07
CA VAL A 110 -30.62 -8.02 -7.16
C VAL A 110 -30.44 -9.50 -6.88
#